data_AF-A0A9X9R3J2-F1
#
_entry.id   AF-A0A9X9R3J2-F1
#
_cell.length_a   1.000
_cell.length_b   1.000
_cell.length_c   1.000
_cell.angle_alpha   90.00
_cell.angle_beta   90.00
_cell.angle_gamma   90.00
#
_symmetry.space_group_name_H-M   'P 1'
#
loop_
_entity.id
_entity.type
_entity.pdbx_description
1 polymer ?
#
loop_
_entity_poly.entity_id
_entity_poly.type
_entity_poly.pdbx_seq_one_letter_code
_entity_poly.pdbx_strand_id
1 'polypeptide(L)'
;MFLALNEMKQSKLRYGLIAGLLCLVAYLMFFLSGLAFGLMQENRSAVDLWKADSVLLAKDADATLTLSQVSRAQENQITADKVAPLAQLNTVAWSVKNPKDADKVKVSLFGIDSTSFIRPNIVKGRLFKTNKEVVLDQSLAKEEAFAIGKDFYTSSSSQALTIVGYTQNAKFSVAPVAYLSLDAFQTLKNGKGETKNKQLVNAFIVRGNLEDYPNQELTKLPIKTFITKLPGYKAQLLTFGFMIGFLIVISAIIIGIFMYVLTIQKAPIFGIMKAQGIGNITIAQAVLLQTFLLSALGSGLGLLGTWLTSLVLPEAVPFQSNWLVYLAILVSMVCFALLGTLFSVFSIVRIDPLKAIG
;
A
#
# COMPACT_ATOMS: atom_id res chain seq x y z
N MET A 1 39.39 2.26 5.93
CA MET A 1 38.55 3.04 4.98
C MET A 1 39.25 3.29 3.64
N PHE A 2 40.49 3.78 3.62
CA PHE A 2 41.24 4.07 2.39
C PHE A 2 41.42 2.87 1.42
N LEU A 3 41.59 1.65 1.96
CA LEU A 3 41.81 0.45 1.15
C LEU A 3 40.61 0.14 0.23
N ALA A 4 39.41 0.02 0.81
CA ALA A 4 38.17 -0.28 0.08
C ALA A 4 37.85 0.76 -1.01
N LEU A 5 38.03 2.05 -0.72
CA LEU A 5 37.75 3.12 -1.68
C LEU A 5 38.75 3.15 -2.85
N ASN A 6 40.04 2.97 -2.58
CA ASN A 6 41.06 2.90 -3.64
C ASN A 6 40.88 1.66 -4.52
N GLU A 7 40.45 0.56 -3.91
CA GLU A 7 40.21 -0.71 -4.58
C GLU A 7 38.99 -0.66 -5.52
N MET A 8 37.89 -0.01 -5.08
CA MET A 8 36.74 0.26 -5.95
C MET A 8 37.12 1.15 -7.15
N LYS A 9 38.05 2.09 -6.96
CA LYS A 9 38.55 2.96 -8.05
C LYS A 9 39.41 2.22 -9.07
N GLN A 10 40.12 1.15 -8.70
CA GLN A 10 40.94 0.38 -9.65
C GLN A 10 40.11 -0.61 -10.47
N SER A 11 39.16 -1.31 -9.84
CA SER A 11 38.35 -2.35 -10.50
C SER A 11 36.96 -1.86 -10.92
N LYS A 12 36.88 -0.66 -11.52
CA LYS A 12 35.61 0.09 -11.76
C LYS A 12 34.51 -0.74 -12.44
N LEU A 13 34.87 -1.57 -13.43
CA LEU A 13 33.90 -2.34 -14.20
C LEU A 13 33.23 -3.42 -13.34
N ARG A 14 34.00 -4.19 -12.56
CA ARG A 14 33.45 -5.24 -11.69
C ARG A 14 32.55 -4.67 -10.59
N TYR A 15 33.04 -3.64 -9.91
CA TYR A 15 32.25 -2.97 -8.87
C TYR A 15 31.04 -2.24 -9.44
N GLY A 16 31.16 -1.66 -10.64
CA GLY A 16 30.05 -1.06 -11.36
C GLY A 16 28.96 -2.07 -11.72
N LEU A 17 29.33 -3.27 -12.19
CA LEU A 17 28.38 -4.35 -12.47
C LEU A 17 27.64 -4.80 -11.20
N ILE A 18 28.34 -4.96 -10.07
CA ILE A 18 27.71 -5.35 -8.80
C ILE A 18 26.81 -4.22 -8.29
N ALA A 19 27.28 -2.97 -8.30
CA ALA A 19 26.46 -1.82 -7.91
C ALA A 19 25.21 -1.70 -8.80
N GLY A 20 25.35 -1.92 -10.11
CA GLY A 20 24.25 -1.92 -11.07
C GLY A 20 23.24 -3.04 -10.81
N LEU A 21 23.71 -4.26 -10.54
CA LEU A 21 22.84 -5.37 -10.15
C LEU A 21 22.08 -5.07 -8.85
N LEU A 22 22.75 -4.53 -7.84
CA LEU A 22 22.11 -4.12 -6.59
C LEU A 22 21.13 -2.97 -6.79
N CYS A 23 21.47 -2.03 -7.65
CA CYS A 23 20.57 -0.95 -8.06
C CYS A 23 19.30 -1.50 -8.70
N LEU A 24 19.40 -2.45 -9.65
CA LEU A 24 18.25 -3.04 -10.31
C LEU A 24 17.37 -3.85 -9.36
N VAL A 25 17.97 -4.67 -8.49
CA VAL A 25 17.23 -5.45 -7.50
C VAL A 25 16.54 -4.53 -6.48
N ALA A 26 17.25 -3.51 -5.99
CA ALA A 26 16.69 -2.51 -5.09
C ALA A 26 15.55 -1.72 -5.75
N TYR A 27 15.75 -1.24 -6.98
CA TYR A 27 14.74 -0.55 -7.77
C TYR A 27 13.47 -1.40 -7.89
N LEU A 28 13.61 -2.69 -8.25
CA LEU A 28 12.48 -3.59 -8.38
C LEU A 28 11.75 -3.76 -7.04
N MET A 29 12.47 -3.90 -5.93
CA MET A 29 11.86 -4.03 -4.60
C MET A 29 11.12 -2.77 -4.15
N PHE A 30 11.71 -1.58 -4.30
CA PHE A 30 11.04 -0.32 -3.96
C PHE A 30 9.83 -0.08 -4.86
N PHE A 31 9.96 -0.39 -6.15
CA PHE A 31 8.87 -0.25 -7.10
C PHE A 31 7.69 -1.18 -6.77
N LEU A 32 7.97 -2.48 -6.55
CA LEU A 32 6.96 -3.45 -6.11
C LEU A 32 6.32 -3.06 -4.78
N SER A 33 7.11 -2.56 -3.83
CA SER A 33 6.60 -2.07 -2.56
C SER A 33 5.68 -0.86 -2.73
N GLY A 34 6.01 0.06 -3.65
CA GLY A 34 5.16 1.22 -3.95
C GLY A 34 3.85 0.84 -4.63
N LEU A 35 3.87 -0.12 -5.55
CA LEU A 35 2.66 -0.70 -6.15
C LEU A 35 1.81 -1.45 -5.13
N ALA A 36 2.46 -2.27 -4.29
CA ALA A 36 1.79 -3.00 -3.22
C ALA A 36 1.07 -2.03 -2.30
N PHE A 37 1.77 -1.00 -1.82
CA PHE A 37 1.18 -0.01 -0.91
C PHE A 37 0.07 0.80 -1.59
N GLY A 38 0.26 1.22 -2.84
CA GLY A 38 -0.76 1.97 -3.60
C GLY A 38 -2.05 1.16 -3.79
N LEU A 39 -1.97 -0.08 -4.30
CA LEU A 39 -3.14 -0.96 -4.43
C LEU A 39 -3.82 -1.25 -3.08
N MET A 40 -3.04 -1.41 -2.03
CA MET A 40 -3.59 -1.62 -0.68
C MET A 40 -4.33 -0.38 -0.19
N GLN A 41 -3.85 0.80 -0.52
CA GLN A 41 -4.53 2.07 -0.24
C GLN A 41 -5.81 2.21 -1.06
N GLU A 42 -5.84 1.77 -2.32
CA GLU A 42 -7.07 1.77 -3.13
C GLU A 42 -8.18 0.87 -2.56
N ASN A 43 -7.82 -0.18 -1.81
CA ASN A 43 -8.80 -1.05 -1.18
C ASN A 43 -9.45 -0.43 0.07
N ARG A 44 -8.73 0.43 0.80
CA ARG A 44 -9.13 0.85 2.16
C ARG A 44 -9.15 2.36 2.42
N SER A 45 -8.71 3.20 1.48
CA SER A 45 -8.52 4.63 1.77
C SER A 45 -9.77 5.33 2.29
N ALA A 46 -10.96 4.95 1.81
CA ALA A 46 -12.23 5.44 2.37
C ALA A 46 -12.47 4.99 3.83
N VAL A 47 -12.01 3.78 4.19
CA VAL A 47 -12.06 3.24 5.56
C VAL A 47 -11.13 4.02 6.48
N ASP A 48 -9.94 4.39 6.00
CA ASP A 48 -8.96 5.17 6.78
C ASP A 48 -9.51 6.57 7.15
N LEU A 49 -10.34 7.18 6.29
CA LEU A 49 -10.98 8.48 6.54
C LEU A 49 -11.94 8.44 7.74
N TRP A 50 -12.54 7.28 8.02
CA TRP A 50 -13.48 7.13 9.14
C TRP A 50 -12.81 7.31 10.49
N LYS A 51 -11.48 7.14 10.59
CA LYS A 51 -10.72 7.14 11.86
C LYS A 51 -11.48 6.39 12.96
N ALA A 52 -11.99 5.21 12.61
CA ALA A 52 -12.84 4.39 13.47
C ALA A 52 -11.99 3.38 14.22
N ASP A 53 -12.47 2.96 15.39
CA ASP A 53 -11.78 1.95 16.21
C ASP A 53 -12.35 0.56 15.93
N SER A 54 -13.65 0.47 15.65
CA SER A 54 -14.31 -0.79 15.29
C SER A 54 -15.47 -0.60 14.33
N VAL A 55 -15.86 -1.71 13.71
CA VAL A 55 -17.00 -1.85 12.82
C VAL A 55 -17.89 -2.95 13.38
N LEU A 56 -19.20 -2.70 13.46
CA LEU A 56 -20.20 -3.70 13.76
C LEU A 56 -20.83 -4.17 12.44
N LEU A 57 -20.77 -5.47 12.20
CA LEU A 57 -21.37 -6.13 11.03
C LEU A 57 -22.37 -7.19 11.48
N ALA A 58 -23.28 -7.57 10.59
CA ALA A 58 -24.14 -8.73 10.81
C ALA A 58 -23.28 -9.98 11.06
N LYS A 59 -23.69 -10.81 12.02
CA LYS A 59 -22.90 -11.96 12.47
C LYS A 59 -22.72 -13.04 11.40
N ASP A 60 -23.71 -13.18 10.52
CA ASP A 60 -23.74 -14.09 9.38
C ASP A 60 -22.94 -13.60 8.16
N ALA A 61 -22.46 -12.36 8.16
CA ALA A 61 -21.75 -11.76 7.03
C ALA A 61 -20.26 -12.15 6.91
N ASP A 62 -19.75 -13.01 7.82
CA ASP A 62 -18.33 -13.42 7.91
C ASP A 62 -17.34 -12.26 7.70
N ALA A 63 -17.52 -11.18 8.46
CA ALA A 63 -16.68 -9.98 8.42
C ALA A 63 -16.65 -9.23 7.06
N THR A 64 -17.60 -9.48 6.16
CA THR A 64 -17.65 -8.88 4.82
C THR A 64 -18.70 -7.78 4.74
N LEU A 65 -18.28 -6.53 4.50
CA LEU A 65 -19.17 -5.37 4.45
C LEU A 65 -20.31 -5.52 3.42
N THR A 66 -19.98 -5.98 2.22
CA THR A 66 -20.95 -6.12 1.11
C THR A 66 -22.00 -7.21 1.37
N LEU A 67 -21.71 -8.17 2.25
CA LEU A 67 -22.63 -9.27 2.60
C LEU A 67 -23.44 -8.97 3.87
N SER A 68 -23.01 -7.99 4.66
CA SER A 68 -23.70 -7.57 5.88
C SER A 68 -24.93 -6.74 5.55
N GLN A 69 -26.06 -7.12 6.15
CA GLN A 69 -27.33 -6.39 6.07
C GLN A 69 -27.93 -6.32 7.47
N VAL A 70 -28.02 -5.11 8.01
CA VAL A 70 -28.53 -4.86 9.36
C VAL A 70 -29.59 -3.76 9.30
N SER A 71 -30.59 -3.83 10.17
CA SER A 71 -31.62 -2.78 10.19
C SER A 71 -31.04 -1.52 10.81
N ARG A 72 -31.26 -0.37 10.16
CA ARG A 72 -30.86 0.94 10.71
C ARG A 72 -31.42 1.19 12.11
N ALA A 73 -32.61 0.64 12.42
CA ALA A 73 -33.23 0.80 13.73
C ALA A 73 -32.40 0.21 14.89
N GLN A 74 -31.47 -0.70 14.60
CA GLN A 74 -30.56 -1.29 15.59
C GLN A 74 -29.52 -0.29 16.11
N GLU A 75 -29.34 0.86 15.45
CA GLU A 75 -28.51 1.96 15.95
C GLU A 75 -28.90 2.40 17.36
N ASN A 76 -30.21 2.40 17.66
CA ASN A 76 -30.74 2.77 18.98
C ASN A 76 -30.39 1.78 20.10
N GLN A 77 -29.89 0.59 19.75
CA GLN A 77 -29.46 -0.45 20.69
C GLN A 77 -27.94 -0.45 20.88
N ILE A 78 -27.21 0.49 20.27
CA ILE A 78 -25.76 0.59 20.36
C ILE A 78 -25.39 1.77 21.24
N THR A 79 -24.63 1.50 22.31
CA THR A 79 -24.14 2.52 23.23
C THR A 79 -22.64 2.68 23.03
N ALA A 80 -22.22 3.80 22.45
CA ALA A 80 -20.83 4.14 22.16
C ALA A 80 -20.61 5.65 22.12
N ASP A 81 -19.35 6.10 22.25
CA ASP A 81 -18.99 7.53 22.16
C ASP A 81 -19.47 8.17 20.85
N LYS A 82 -19.25 7.49 19.73
CA LYS A 82 -19.73 7.87 18.40
C LYS A 82 -20.05 6.63 17.58
N VAL A 83 -21.28 6.58 17.06
CA VAL A 83 -21.74 5.58 16.10
C VAL A 83 -22.22 6.27 14.82
N ALA A 84 -22.00 5.62 13.68
CA ALA A 84 -22.51 6.10 12.40
C ALA A 84 -22.94 4.91 11.53
N PRO A 85 -24.18 4.90 11.00
CA PRO A 85 -24.62 3.91 10.03
C PRO A 85 -23.92 4.13 8.68
N LEU A 86 -23.56 3.05 8.02
CA LEU A 86 -22.99 3.04 6.68
C LEU A 86 -23.74 2.05 5.80
N ALA A 87 -24.28 2.55 4.68
CA ALA A 87 -24.75 1.71 3.59
C ALA A 87 -23.75 1.73 2.44
N GLN A 88 -23.53 0.59 1.80
CA GLN A 88 -22.51 0.41 0.78
C GLN A 88 -23.01 -0.48 -0.36
N LEU A 89 -22.76 -0.06 -1.61
CA LEU A 89 -23.07 -0.83 -2.82
C LEU A 89 -22.04 -0.53 -3.92
N ASN A 90 -21.51 -1.56 -4.56
CA ASN A 90 -20.72 -1.41 -5.78
C ASN A 90 -21.64 -1.38 -7.00
N THR A 91 -21.46 -0.40 -7.89
CA THR A 91 -22.30 -0.23 -9.07
C THR A 91 -21.50 0.37 -10.23
N VAL A 92 -22.12 0.48 -11.40
CA VAL A 92 -21.57 1.20 -12.54
C VAL A 92 -22.25 2.57 -12.61
N ALA A 93 -21.48 3.61 -12.88
CA ALA A 93 -21.97 4.98 -13.00
C ALA A 93 -21.54 5.64 -14.31
N TRP A 94 -22.24 6.70 -14.68
CA TRP A 94 -22.00 7.51 -15.87
C TRP A 94 -22.64 8.90 -15.69
N SER A 95 -22.26 9.87 -16.52
CA SER A 95 -22.79 11.24 -16.44
C SER A 95 -23.76 11.65 -17.56
N VAL A 96 -24.03 10.74 -18.50
CA VAL A 96 -24.90 10.98 -19.67
C VAL A 96 -26.08 10.00 -19.71
N LYS A 97 -27.29 10.45 -20.10
CA LYS A 97 -28.50 9.59 -20.03
C LYS A 97 -28.41 8.26 -20.78
N ASN A 98 -27.69 8.23 -21.91
CA ASN A 98 -27.51 7.05 -22.76
C ASN A 98 -26.01 6.74 -22.89
N PRO A 99 -25.41 6.07 -21.89
CA PRO A 99 -23.96 5.84 -21.87
C PRO A 99 -23.53 4.80 -22.91
N LYS A 100 -22.40 5.04 -23.55
CA LYS A 100 -21.63 4.01 -24.26
C LYS A 100 -20.72 3.30 -23.25
N ASP A 101 -20.08 2.20 -23.67
CA ASP A 101 -19.18 1.47 -22.77
C ASP A 101 -17.99 2.30 -22.28
N ALA A 102 -17.52 3.27 -23.08
CA ALA A 102 -16.46 4.19 -22.69
C ALA A 102 -16.88 5.21 -21.61
N ASP A 103 -18.18 5.45 -21.43
CA ASP A 103 -18.71 6.40 -20.44
C ASP A 103 -18.95 5.76 -19.06
N LYS A 104 -18.78 4.43 -18.97
CA LYS A 104 -19.09 3.64 -17.78
C LYS A 104 -17.88 3.54 -16.86
N VAL A 105 -18.06 3.95 -15.61
CA VAL A 105 -17.05 3.83 -14.55
C VAL A 105 -17.58 2.99 -13.40
N LYS A 106 -16.70 2.19 -12.79
CA LYS A 106 -17.04 1.43 -11.58
C LYS A 106 -16.92 2.34 -10.36
N VAL A 107 -17.92 2.35 -9.51
CA VAL A 107 -17.95 3.19 -8.29
C VAL A 107 -18.46 2.39 -7.09
N SER A 108 -18.05 2.81 -5.90
CA SER A 108 -18.64 2.34 -4.64
C SER A 108 -19.52 3.44 -4.06
N LEU A 109 -20.83 3.21 -3.99
CA LEU A 109 -21.77 4.13 -3.36
C LEU A 109 -21.71 3.98 -1.85
N PHE A 110 -21.45 5.07 -1.14
CA PHE A 110 -21.54 5.13 0.32
C PHE A 110 -22.72 6.01 0.71
N GLY A 111 -23.75 5.38 1.28
CA GLY A 111 -24.84 6.06 1.96
C GLY A 111 -24.45 6.36 3.40
N ILE A 112 -24.40 7.64 3.76
CA ILE A 112 -24.05 8.09 5.11
C ILE A 112 -25.00 9.20 5.59
N ASP A 113 -24.99 9.46 6.90
CA ASP A 113 -25.59 10.68 7.45
C ASP A 113 -24.62 11.86 7.30
N SER A 114 -25.12 13.02 6.86
CA SER A 114 -24.30 14.21 6.55
C SER A 114 -23.62 14.82 7.78
N THR A 115 -24.17 14.58 8.97
CA THR A 115 -23.65 15.02 10.27
C THR A 115 -22.70 14.02 10.91
N SER A 116 -22.60 12.80 10.37
CA SER A 116 -21.79 11.73 10.94
C SER A 116 -20.29 12.03 10.86
N PHE A 117 -19.51 11.39 11.73
CA PHE A 117 -18.05 11.54 11.75
C PHE A 117 -17.35 10.85 10.57
N ILE A 118 -18.06 9.99 9.83
CA ILE A 118 -17.57 9.29 8.63
C ILE A 118 -17.76 10.11 7.35
N ARG A 119 -18.28 11.35 7.46
CA ARG A 119 -18.38 12.28 6.34
C ARG A 119 -17.01 12.55 5.70
N PRO A 120 -16.92 12.60 4.36
CA PRO A 120 -15.67 12.85 3.68
C PRO A 120 -15.18 14.28 3.88
N ASN A 121 -13.87 14.48 3.76
CA ASN A 121 -13.28 15.82 3.71
C ASN A 121 -13.44 16.39 2.30
N ILE A 122 -14.22 17.46 2.17
CA ILE A 122 -14.46 18.11 0.87
C ILE A 122 -13.26 18.96 0.50
N VAL A 123 -12.66 18.70 -0.67
CA VAL A 123 -11.55 19.46 -1.22
C VAL A 123 -12.04 20.55 -2.17
N LYS A 124 -13.15 20.32 -2.88
CA LYS A 124 -13.76 21.29 -3.79
C LYS A 124 -15.28 21.16 -3.77
N GLY A 125 -15.98 22.29 -3.88
CA GLY A 125 -17.45 22.33 -3.84
C GLY A 125 -17.99 22.22 -2.41
N ARG A 126 -19.03 21.43 -2.20
CA ARG A 126 -19.70 21.28 -0.89
C ARG A 126 -20.19 19.85 -0.65
N LEU A 127 -20.57 19.56 0.59
CA LEU A 127 -21.25 18.32 0.95
C LEU A 127 -22.68 18.32 0.38
N PHE A 128 -23.21 17.12 0.13
CA PHE A 128 -24.61 16.91 -0.24
C PHE A 128 -25.54 17.39 0.89
N LYS A 129 -26.61 18.09 0.50
CA LYS A 129 -27.67 18.62 1.37
C LYS A 129 -29.02 17.97 1.10
N THR A 130 -29.23 17.48 -0.11
CA THR A 130 -30.50 16.86 -0.53
C THR A 130 -30.29 15.43 -1.01
N ASN A 131 -31.38 14.66 -1.11
CA ASN A 131 -31.35 13.26 -1.56
C ASN A 131 -31.12 13.10 -3.08
N LYS A 132 -30.81 14.19 -3.77
CA LYS A 132 -30.51 14.22 -5.21
C LYS A 132 -29.09 14.70 -5.48
N GLU A 133 -28.23 14.73 -4.47
CA GLU A 133 -26.86 15.24 -4.58
C GLU A 133 -25.85 14.15 -4.23
N VAL A 134 -24.69 14.21 -4.89
CA VAL A 134 -23.59 13.27 -4.70
C VAL A 134 -22.25 14.01 -4.61
N VAL A 135 -21.38 13.49 -3.75
CA VAL A 135 -19.96 13.91 -3.66
C VAL A 135 -19.11 12.76 -4.16
N LEU A 136 -18.20 13.05 -5.09
CA LEU A 136 -17.37 12.02 -5.73
C LEU A 136 -15.93 12.07 -5.22
N ASP A 137 -15.21 10.96 -5.29
CA ASP A 137 -13.75 11.00 -5.22
C ASP A 137 -13.18 11.83 -6.38
N GLN A 138 -12.15 12.62 -6.09
CA GLN A 138 -11.50 13.51 -7.02
C GLN A 138 -10.88 12.76 -8.22
N SER A 139 -10.58 11.45 -8.10
CA SER A 139 -10.11 10.68 -9.24
C SER A 139 -11.13 10.63 -10.38
N LEU A 140 -12.44 10.69 -10.08
CA LEU A 140 -13.49 10.75 -11.10
C LEU A 140 -13.59 12.15 -11.75
N ALA A 141 -13.22 13.20 -11.02
CA ALA A 141 -13.29 14.59 -11.48
C ALA A 141 -12.34 14.93 -12.63
N LYS A 142 -11.34 14.08 -12.88
CA LYS A 142 -10.32 14.29 -13.92
C LYS A 142 -10.84 13.97 -15.31
N GLU A 143 -11.92 13.22 -15.39
CA GLU A 143 -12.71 13.10 -16.61
C GLU A 143 -13.67 14.30 -16.67
N GLU A 144 -13.58 15.13 -17.72
CA GLU A 144 -14.50 16.28 -17.89
C GLU A 144 -15.99 15.88 -17.78
N ALA A 145 -16.28 14.60 -18.01
CA ALA A 145 -17.57 13.96 -17.83
C ALA A 145 -18.17 14.12 -16.42
N PHE A 146 -17.38 14.12 -15.34
CA PHE A 146 -17.88 14.13 -13.95
C PHE A 146 -17.65 15.47 -13.22
N ALA A 147 -17.78 16.58 -13.94
CA ALA A 147 -17.68 17.94 -13.39
C ALA A 147 -18.79 18.27 -12.36
N ILE A 148 -18.49 19.13 -11.38
CA ILE A 148 -19.50 19.69 -10.45
C ILE A 148 -20.61 20.38 -11.25
N GLY A 149 -21.86 20.12 -10.87
CA GLY A 149 -23.07 20.61 -11.54
C GLY A 149 -23.62 19.67 -12.61
N LYS A 150 -22.85 18.64 -13.04
CA LYS A 150 -23.35 17.62 -13.97
C LYS A 150 -24.19 16.57 -13.27
N ASP A 151 -24.98 15.86 -14.07
CA ASP A 151 -25.73 14.70 -13.64
C ASP A 151 -24.82 13.50 -13.42
N PHE A 152 -25.24 12.64 -12.51
CA PHE A 152 -24.63 11.39 -12.15
C PHE A 152 -25.73 10.33 -12.07
N TYR A 153 -25.58 9.31 -12.90
CA TYR A 153 -26.51 8.20 -13.03
C TYR A 153 -25.79 6.91 -12.60
N THR A 154 -26.55 5.93 -12.14
CA THR A 154 -26.01 4.62 -11.77
C THR A 154 -26.79 3.50 -12.46
N SER A 155 -26.18 2.34 -12.67
CA SER A 155 -26.88 1.17 -13.23
C SER A 155 -27.98 0.65 -12.32
N SER A 156 -27.96 1.02 -11.05
CA SER A 156 -28.95 0.62 -10.06
C SER A 156 -30.24 1.44 -10.15
N SER A 157 -30.24 2.63 -10.76
CA SER A 157 -31.41 3.51 -10.78
C SER A 157 -31.41 4.51 -11.94
N SER A 158 -32.60 4.83 -12.45
CA SER A 158 -32.81 5.89 -13.44
C SER A 158 -32.82 7.31 -12.84
N GLN A 159 -32.72 7.45 -11.52
CA GLN A 159 -32.69 8.75 -10.86
C GLN A 159 -31.35 9.46 -11.10
N ALA A 160 -31.40 10.66 -11.67
CA ALA A 160 -30.25 11.56 -11.78
C ALA A 160 -29.91 12.18 -10.43
N LEU A 161 -28.63 12.16 -10.06
CA LEU A 161 -28.07 12.91 -8.94
C LEU A 161 -27.19 14.04 -9.48
N THR A 162 -27.12 15.17 -8.80
CA THR A 162 -26.24 16.28 -9.16
C THR A 162 -24.93 16.18 -8.39
N ILE A 163 -23.80 16.29 -9.10
CA ILE A 163 -22.47 16.31 -8.50
C ILE A 163 -22.24 17.66 -7.84
N VAL A 164 -22.02 17.69 -6.52
CA VAL A 164 -21.90 18.96 -5.75
C VAL A 164 -20.52 19.22 -5.14
N GLY A 165 -19.65 18.22 -5.13
CA GLY A 165 -18.31 18.37 -4.58
C GLY A 165 -17.43 17.16 -4.79
N TYR A 166 -16.15 17.34 -4.44
CA TYR A 166 -15.14 16.30 -4.49
C TYR A 166 -14.48 16.08 -3.14
N THR A 167 -14.20 14.81 -2.83
CA THR A 167 -13.32 14.38 -1.74
C THR A 167 -12.02 13.82 -2.30
N GLN A 168 -11.01 13.69 -1.45
CA GLN A 168 -9.73 13.10 -1.83
C GLN A 168 -9.50 11.76 -1.13
N ASN A 169 -8.83 10.83 -1.82
CA ASN A 169 -8.39 9.55 -1.29
C ASN A 169 -9.54 8.73 -0.69
N ALA A 170 -10.68 8.69 -1.39
CA ALA A 170 -11.81 7.86 -1.05
C ALA A 170 -11.99 6.76 -2.10
N LYS A 171 -11.27 5.66 -1.90
CA LYS A 171 -11.46 4.41 -2.65
C LYS A 171 -11.79 3.26 -1.70
N PHE A 172 -12.66 2.36 -2.15
CA PHE A 172 -13.04 1.14 -1.44
C PHE A 172 -13.11 -0.01 -2.44
N SER A 173 -12.43 -1.11 -2.14
CA SER A 173 -12.31 -2.26 -3.05
C SER A 173 -11.88 -1.85 -4.48
N VAL A 174 -10.88 -0.95 -4.58
CA VAL A 174 -10.30 -0.47 -5.86
C VAL A 174 -11.23 0.44 -6.67
N ALA A 175 -12.45 0.71 -6.19
CA ALA A 175 -13.38 1.64 -6.83
C ALA A 175 -13.39 2.99 -6.10
N PRO A 176 -13.43 4.12 -6.83
CA PRO A 176 -13.68 5.43 -6.23
C PRO A 176 -15.05 5.47 -5.55
N VAL A 177 -15.10 6.14 -4.40
CA VAL A 177 -16.32 6.24 -3.59
C VAL A 177 -17.15 7.46 -4.01
N ALA A 178 -18.45 7.25 -4.16
CA ALA A 178 -19.44 8.29 -4.34
C ALA A 178 -20.32 8.36 -3.07
N TYR A 179 -20.23 9.46 -2.35
CA TYR A 179 -20.96 9.70 -1.11
C TYR A 179 -22.30 10.38 -1.38
N LEU A 180 -23.34 9.88 -0.73
CA LEU A 180 -24.69 10.41 -0.78
C LEU A 180 -25.42 10.16 0.54
N SER A 181 -26.55 10.83 0.73
CA SER A 181 -27.37 10.62 1.93
C SER A 181 -27.91 9.19 1.99
N LEU A 182 -28.06 8.61 3.19
CA LEU A 182 -28.69 7.29 3.35
C LEU A 182 -30.05 7.19 2.64
N ASP A 183 -30.89 8.22 2.70
CA ASP A 183 -32.19 8.20 2.03
C ASP A 183 -32.08 8.12 0.50
N ALA A 184 -31.12 8.85 -0.10
CA ALA A 184 -30.80 8.72 -1.52
C ALA A 184 -30.31 7.30 -1.85
N PHE A 185 -29.47 6.71 -0.99
CA PHE A 185 -28.91 5.37 -1.21
C PHE A 185 -30.01 4.32 -1.28
N GLN A 186 -30.95 4.37 -0.33
CA GLN A 186 -32.07 3.43 -0.31
C GLN A 186 -32.98 3.60 -1.52
N THR A 187 -33.21 4.86 -1.94
CA THR A 187 -33.98 5.14 -3.16
C THR A 187 -33.32 4.56 -4.41
N LEU A 188 -31.97 4.61 -4.49
CA LEU A 188 -31.22 4.05 -5.61
C LEU A 188 -31.19 2.52 -5.61
N LYS A 189 -31.14 1.87 -4.44
CA LYS A 189 -31.05 0.41 -4.32
C LYS A 189 -32.42 -0.28 -4.42
N ASN A 190 -33.42 0.26 -3.74
CA ASN A 190 -34.73 -0.38 -3.52
C ASN A 190 -35.90 0.36 -4.21
N GLY A 191 -35.65 1.52 -4.83
CA GLY A 191 -36.71 2.37 -5.39
C GLY A 191 -37.39 3.27 -4.36
N LYS A 192 -38.46 3.97 -4.76
CA LYS A 192 -39.25 4.82 -3.85
C LYS A 192 -40.16 3.96 -2.98
N GLY A 193 -40.05 4.04 -1.65
CA GLY A 193 -41.09 3.47 -0.77
C GLY A 193 -40.67 2.93 0.60
N GLU A 194 -39.38 2.88 0.94
CA GLU A 194 -38.98 2.38 2.27
C GLU A 194 -39.04 3.48 3.35
N THR A 195 -39.71 3.17 4.46
CA THR A 195 -39.72 4.01 5.66
C THR A 195 -38.35 3.93 6.36
N LYS A 196 -37.93 5.02 7.04
CA LYS A 196 -36.60 5.12 7.68
C LYS A 196 -36.25 3.93 8.59
N ASN A 197 -37.24 3.34 9.26
CA ASN A 197 -37.05 2.20 10.17
C ASN A 197 -36.88 0.84 9.49
N LYS A 198 -37.17 0.73 8.18
CA LYS A 198 -36.93 -0.49 7.38
C LYS A 198 -35.66 -0.42 6.54
N GLN A 199 -34.94 0.71 6.60
CA GLN A 199 -33.71 0.89 5.84
C GLN A 199 -32.65 -0.11 6.31
N LEU A 200 -32.10 -0.86 5.37
CA LEU A 200 -30.99 -1.76 5.62
C LEU A 200 -29.66 -1.04 5.38
N VAL A 201 -28.76 -1.11 6.36
CA VAL A 201 -27.39 -0.62 6.25
C VAL A 201 -26.43 -1.80 6.29
N ASN A 202 -25.17 -1.58 5.90
CA ASN A 202 -24.17 -2.64 5.85
C ASN A 202 -23.38 -2.73 7.16
N ALA A 203 -23.22 -1.62 7.87
CA ALA A 203 -22.43 -1.58 9.10
C ALA A 203 -22.82 -0.42 10.00
N PHE A 204 -22.44 -0.55 11.28
CA PHE A 204 -22.29 0.58 12.19
C PHE A 204 -20.81 0.82 12.46
N ILE A 205 -20.33 2.01 12.12
CA ILE A 205 -18.95 2.43 12.33
C ILE A 205 -18.86 3.07 13.71
N VAL A 206 -17.91 2.62 14.53
CA VAL A 206 -17.75 3.09 15.92
C VAL A 206 -16.38 3.74 16.11
N ARG A 207 -16.39 4.94 16.70
CA ARG A 207 -15.17 5.65 17.12
C ARG A 207 -15.28 5.94 18.62
N GLY A 208 -14.28 5.50 19.38
CA GLY A 208 -14.24 5.56 20.84
C GLY A 208 -14.66 4.25 21.51
N ASN A 209 -15.05 4.35 22.77
CA ASN A 209 -15.48 3.21 23.56
C ASN A 209 -16.85 2.69 23.09
N LEU A 210 -17.00 1.37 23.07
CA LEU A 210 -18.26 0.68 22.78
C LEU A 210 -18.66 -0.06 24.05
N GLU A 211 -19.71 0.41 24.69
CA GLU A 211 -20.20 -0.11 25.97
C GLU A 211 -21.15 -1.29 25.77
N ASP A 212 -22.15 -1.13 24.90
CA ASP A 212 -23.17 -2.15 24.67
C ASP A 212 -23.63 -2.18 23.20
N TYR A 213 -24.01 -3.37 22.72
CA TYR A 213 -24.54 -3.62 21.38
C TYR A 213 -25.22 -4.99 21.31
N PRO A 214 -26.15 -5.23 20.36
CA PRO A 214 -26.85 -6.50 20.23
C PRO A 214 -25.91 -7.61 19.69
N ASN A 215 -25.14 -8.22 20.59
CA ASN A 215 -24.08 -9.20 20.29
C ASN A 215 -24.58 -10.56 19.71
N GLN A 216 -25.89 -10.80 19.79
CA GLN A 216 -26.51 -11.97 19.17
C GLN A 216 -26.60 -11.82 17.66
N GLU A 217 -26.82 -10.59 17.18
CA GLU A 217 -27.04 -10.26 15.77
C GLU A 217 -25.82 -9.59 15.13
N LEU A 218 -25.04 -8.84 15.91
CA LEU A 218 -23.88 -8.08 15.44
C LEU A 218 -22.56 -8.65 15.98
N THR A 219 -21.54 -8.58 15.16
CA THR A 219 -20.15 -8.91 15.52
C THR A 219 -19.29 -7.66 15.49
N LYS A 220 -18.58 -7.41 16.59
CA LYS A 220 -17.57 -6.35 16.69
C LYS A 220 -16.27 -6.77 16.03
N LEU A 221 -15.78 -5.95 15.10
CA LEU A 221 -14.49 -6.12 14.47
C LEU A 221 -13.63 -4.88 14.69
N PRO A 222 -12.42 -5.02 15.29
CA PRO A 222 -11.45 -3.94 15.29
C PRO A 222 -11.14 -3.49 13.85
N ILE A 223 -10.92 -2.19 13.64
CA ILE A 223 -10.74 -1.64 12.29
C ILE A 223 -9.59 -2.31 11.51
N LYS A 224 -8.50 -2.67 12.19
CA LYS A 224 -7.36 -3.40 11.60
C LYS A 224 -7.78 -4.79 11.11
N THR A 225 -8.60 -5.49 11.89
CA THR A 225 -9.13 -6.81 11.53
C THR A 225 -10.11 -6.70 10.37
N PHE A 226 -10.98 -5.69 10.39
CA PHE A 226 -11.87 -5.39 9.27
C PHE A 226 -11.10 -5.16 7.96
N ILE A 227 -10.08 -4.30 7.97
CA ILE A 227 -9.22 -4.02 6.79
C ILE A 227 -8.54 -5.29 6.29
N THR A 228 -7.99 -6.12 7.19
CA THR A 228 -7.33 -7.38 6.79
C THR A 228 -8.31 -8.44 6.27
N LYS A 229 -9.60 -8.34 6.62
CA LYS A 229 -10.68 -9.20 6.13
C LYS A 229 -11.30 -8.70 4.83
N LEU A 230 -10.96 -7.51 4.34
CA LEU A 230 -11.42 -7.05 3.03
C LEU A 230 -11.04 -8.09 1.96
N PRO A 231 -11.96 -8.43 1.04
CA PRO A 231 -11.72 -9.43 0.01
C PRO A 231 -10.42 -9.14 -0.77
N GLY A 232 -9.53 -10.13 -0.85
CA GLY A 232 -8.25 -10.03 -1.56
C GLY A 232 -7.13 -9.26 -0.83
N TYR A 233 -7.44 -8.37 0.12
CA TYR A 233 -6.44 -7.49 0.76
C TYR A 233 -5.32 -8.27 1.46
N LYS A 234 -5.66 -9.24 2.33
CA LYS A 234 -4.65 -10.04 3.04
C LYS A 234 -3.84 -10.91 2.08
N ALA A 235 -4.48 -11.53 1.10
CA ALA A 235 -3.78 -12.35 0.10
C ALA A 235 -2.77 -11.50 -0.67
N GLN A 236 -3.18 -10.32 -1.11
CA GLN A 236 -2.32 -9.36 -1.79
C GLN A 236 -1.12 -8.92 -0.93
N LEU A 237 -1.36 -8.56 0.35
CA LEU A 237 -0.28 -8.22 1.29
C LEU A 237 0.76 -9.33 1.39
N LEU A 238 0.30 -10.57 1.56
CA LEU A 238 1.16 -11.73 1.71
C LEU A 238 1.96 -11.99 0.42
N THR A 239 1.32 -11.95 -0.75
CA THR A 239 1.99 -12.18 -2.04
C THR A 239 3.10 -11.15 -2.28
N PHE A 240 2.82 -9.85 -2.13
CA PHE A 240 3.86 -8.82 -2.28
C PHE A 240 4.95 -8.94 -1.22
N GLY A 241 4.57 -9.26 0.02
CA GLY A 241 5.53 -9.52 1.11
C GLY A 241 6.48 -10.66 0.79
N PHE A 242 5.97 -11.78 0.27
CA PHE A 242 6.78 -12.92 -0.16
C PHE A 242 7.70 -12.57 -1.33
N MET A 243 7.21 -11.84 -2.34
CA MET A 243 8.05 -11.39 -3.47
C MET A 243 9.22 -10.51 -3.00
N ILE A 244 8.95 -9.53 -2.14
CA ILE A 244 9.98 -8.65 -1.58
C ILE A 244 10.95 -9.43 -0.71
N GLY A 245 10.46 -10.31 0.16
CA GLY A 245 11.30 -11.17 1.01
C GLY A 245 12.22 -12.08 0.19
N PHE A 246 11.70 -12.67 -0.88
CA PHE A 246 12.49 -13.52 -1.78
C PHE A 246 13.57 -12.73 -2.53
N LEU A 247 13.26 -11.51 -2.99
CA LEU A 247 14.25 -10.62 -3.60
C LEU A 247 15.38 -10.24 -2.63
N ILE A 248 15.07 -10.02 -1.34
CA ILE A 248 16.10 -9.76 -0.31
C ILE A 248 17.03 -10.97 -0.16
N VAL A 249 16.47 -12.19 -0.08
CA VAL A 249 17.26 -13.43 0.05
C VAL A 249 18.13 -13.65 -1.18
N ILE A 250 17.57 -13.51 -2.39
CA ILE A 250 18.34 -13.63 -3.64
C ILE A 250 19.46 -12.58 -3.66
N SER A 251 19.18 -11.34 -3.29
CA SER A 251 20.18 -10.27 -3.22
C SER A 251 21.32 -10.64 -2.27
N ALA A 252 21.02 -11.21 -1.10
CA ALA A 252 22.02 -11.64 -0.13
C ALA A 252 22.96 -12.71 -0.70
N ILE A 253 22.39 -13.72 -1.37
CA ILE A 253 23.14 -14.82 -1.99
C ILE A 253 24.04 -14.29 -3.11
N ILE A 254 23.48 -13.44 -3.99
CA ILE A 254 24.21 -12.82 -5.09
C ILE A 254 25.43 -12.06 -4.54
N ILE A 255 25.22 -11.17 -3.55
CA ILE A 255 26.30 -10.40 -2.94
C ILE A 255 27.34 -11.32 -2.32
N GLY A 256 26.91 -12.36 -1.60
CA GLY A 256 27.80 -13.34 -0.99
C GLY A 256 28.69 -14.03 -2.01
N ILE A 257 28.12 -14.54 -3.10
CA ILE A 257 28.86 -15.19 -4.19
C ILE A 257 29.84 -14.20 -4.83
N PHE A 258 29.39 -12.98 -5.14
CA PHE A 258 30.26 -11.98 -5.75
C PHE A 258 31.44 -11.61 -4.86
N MET A 259 31.19 -11.38 -3.58
CA MET A 259 32.25 -11.03 -2.63
C MET A 259 33.22 -12.18 -2.39
N TYR A 260 32.71 -13.41 -2.35
CA TYR A 260 33.54 -14.61 -2.29
C TYR A 260 34.46 -14.72 -3.50
N VAL A 261 33.93 -14.56 -4.71
CA VAL A 261 34.72 -14.58 -5.95
C VAL A 261 35.75 -13.46 -5.96
N LEU A 262 35.37 -12.24 -5.57
CA LEU A 262 36.30 -11.11 -5.46
C LEU A 262 37.41 -11.39 -4.44
N THR A 263 37.09 -12.03 -3.33
CA THR A 263 38.07 -12.35 -2.28
C THR A 263 39.09 -13.37 -2.75
N ILE A 264 38.65 -14.43 -3.46
CA ILE A 264 39.56 -15.42 -4.03
C ILE A 264 40.45 -14.82 -5.12
N GLN A 265 39.88 -14.03 -6.02
CA GLN A 265 40.66 -13.36 -7.07
C GLN A 265 41.72 -12.41 -6.51
N LYS A 266 41.55 -11.95 -5.27
CA LYS A 266 42.47 -11.06 -4.55
C LYS A 266 43.32 -11.77 -3.50
N ALA A 267 43.29 -13.10 -3.47
CA ALA A 267 44.10 -13.87 -2.53
C ALA A 267 45.59 -13.52 -2.57
N PRO A 268 46.24 -13.29 -3.73
CA PRO A 268 47.64 -12.86 -3.77
C PRO A 268 47.88 -11.51 -3.07
N ILE A 269 46.98 -10.54 -3.29
CA ILE A 269 47.08 -9.20 -2.68
C ILE A 269 46.93 -9.31 -1.15
N PHE A 270 45.96 -10.08 -0.69
CA PHE A 270 45.78 -10.32 0.74
C PHE A 270 46.94 -11.11 1.34
N GLY A 271 47.56 -12.02 0.59
CA GLY A 271 48.79 -12.72 0.98
C GLY A 271 49.94 -11.77 1.25
N ILE A 272 50.21 -10.83 0.32
CA ILE A 272 51.24 -9.79 0.48
C ILE A 272 50.94 -8.90 1.70
N MET A 273 49.70 -8.46 1.86
CA MET A 273 49.28 -7.64 3.01
C MET A 273 49.52 -8.36 4.35
N LYS A 274 49.20 -9.65 4.42
CA LYS A 274 49.46 -10.47 5.61
C LYS A 274 50.95 -10.66 5.86
N ALA A 275 51.75 -10.87 4.81
CA ALA A 275 53.21 -10.96 4.91
C ALA A 275 53.84 -9.65 5.43
N GLN A 276 53.20 -8.51 5.15
CA GLN A 276 53.57 -7.20 5.69
C GLN A 276 53.05 -6.94 7.13
N GLY A 277 52.40 -7.93 7.76
CA GLY A 277 51.92 -7.83 9.14
C GLY A 277 50.49 -7.32 9.32
N ILE A 278 49.71 -7.14 8.24
CA ILE A 278 48.31 -6.72 8.35
C ILE A 278 47.45 -7.89 8.85
N GLY A 279 46.77 -7.70 9.97
CA GLY A 279 45.93 -8.71 10.59
C GLY A 279 44.67 -9.07 9.78
N ASN A 280 44.21 -10.32 9.93
CA ASN A 280 42.99 -10.84 9.27
C ASN A 280 41.75 -9.98 9.54
N ILE A 281 41.61 -9.44 10.76
CA ILE A 281 40.48 -8.60 11.17
C ILE A 281 40.43 -7.32 10.34
N THR A 282 41.57 -6.69 10.09
CA THR A 282 41.66 -5.46 9.30
C THR A 282 41.23 -5.70 7.85
N ILE A 283 41.62 -6.85 7.28
CA ILE A 283 41.21 -7.25 5.92
C ILE A 283 39.70 -7.57 5.88
N ALA A 284 39.20 -8.30 6.89
CA ALA A 284 37.77 -8.60 7.02
C ALA A 284 36.91 -7.33 7.14
N GLN A 285 37.31 -6.38 7.98
CA GLN A 285 36.64 -5.08 8.11
C GLN A 285 36.65 -4.29 6.81
N ALA A 286 37.73 -4.36 6.02
CA ALA A 286 37.78 -3.71 4.71
C ALA A 286 36.74 -4.30 3.74
N VAL A 287 36.59 -5.63 3.71
CA VAL A 287 35.58 -6.31 2.87
C VAL A 287 34.15 -6.02 3.34
N LEU A 288 33.91 -6.04 4.65
CA LEU A 288 32.61 -5.67 5.22
C LEU A 288 32.24 -4.22 4.89
N LEU A 289 33.18 -3.29 5.04
CA LEU A 289 32.96 -1.88 4.70
C LEU A 289 32.70 -1.69 3.20
N GLN A 290 33.46 -2.38 2.34
CA GLN A 290 33.23 -2.35 0.90
C GLN A 290 31.81 -2.83 0.55
N THR A 291 31.37 -3.90 1.21
CA THR A 291 30.04 -4.47 1.03
C THR A 291 28.96 -3.48 1.47
N PHE A 292 29.14 -2.87 2.64
CA PHE A 292 28.26 -1.83 3.14
C PHE A 292 28.14 -0.66 2.16
N LEU A 293 29.27 -0.15 1.66
CA LEU A 293 29.28 0.96 0.71
C LEU A 293 28.58 0.58 -0.60
N LEU A 294 28.84 -0.62 -1.10
CA LEU A 294 28.27 -1.09 -2.36
C LEU A 294 26.76 -1.34 -2.25
N SER A 295 26.30 -1.91 -1.15
CA SER A 295 24.87 -2.12 -0.89
C SER A 295 24.16 -0.79 -0.64
N ALA A 296 24.73 0.11 0.16
CA ALA A 296 24.17 1.44 0.40
C ALA A 296 24.06 2.26 -0.90
N LEU A 297 25.11 2.25 -1.75
CA LEU A 297 25.09 2.93 -3.04
C LEU A 297 24.09 2.29 -4.01
N GLY A 298 24.10 0.97 -4.14
CA GLY A 298 23.16 0.25 -4.99
C GLY A 298 21.71 0.50 -4.58
N SER A 299 21.40 0.32 -3.29
CA SER A 299 20.06 0.59 -2.75
C SER A 299 19.67 2.06 -2.87
N GLY A 300 20.59 3.00 -2.64
CA GLY A 300 20.33 4.43 -2.79
C GLY A 300 20.02 4.82 -4.23
N LEU A 301 20.77 4.30 -5.20
CA LEU A 301 20.50 4.51 -6.63
C LEU A 301 19.20 3.84 -7.07
N GLY A 302 18.88 2.65 -6.54
CA GLY A 302 17.62 1.98 -6.80
C GLY A 302 16.42 2.80 -6.30
N LEU A 303 16.51 3.35 -5.07
CA LEU A 303 15.50 4.23 -4.50
C LEU A 303 15.33 5.51 -5.32
N LEU A 304 16.45 6.12 -5.73
CA LEU A 304 16.44 7.30 -6.61
C LEU A 304 15.76 6.97 -7.94
N GLY A 305 16.06 5.81 -8.55
CA GLY A 305 15.40 5.34 -9.75
C GLY A 305 13.90 5.18 -9.56
N THR A 306 13.45 4.58 -8.46
CA THR A 306 12.02 4.42 -8.14
C THR A 306 11.34 5.77 -7.95
N TRP A 307 12.00 6.71 -7.28
CA TRP A 307 11.50 8.07 -7.12
C TRP A 307 11.43 8.83 -8.46
N LEU A 308 12.41 8.68 -9.36
CA LEU A 308 12.33 9.25 -10.70
C LEU A 308 11.18 8.65 -11.52
N THR A 309 11.01 7.33 -11.47
CA THR A 309 9.90 6.66 -12.16
C THR A 309 8.56 7.16 -11.64
N SER A 310 8.41 7.38 -10.32
CA SER A 310 7.13 7.84 -9.76
C SER A 310 6.67 9.21 -10.24
N LEU A 311 7.58 10.05 -10.77
CA LEU A 311 7.25 11.35 -11.35
C LEU A 311 6.61 11.26 -12.74
N VAL A 312 6.86 10.16 -13.47
CA VAL A 312 6.42 9.98 -14.87
C VAL A 312 5.30 8.93 -14.98
N LEU A 313 4.99 8.23 -13.89
CA LEU A 313 3.95 7.19 -13.89
C LEU A 313 2.57 7.76 -14.24
N PRO A 314 1.81 7.10 -15.14
CA PRO A 314 0.40 7.41 -15.34
C PRO A 314 -0.38 7.23 -14.04
N GLU A 315 -1.39 8.07 -13.81
CA GLU A 315 -2.22 8.00 -12.61
C GLU A 315 -3.05 6.71 -12.50
N ALA A 316 -3.25 6.00 -13.61
CA ALA A 316 -3.89 4.69 -13.64
C ALA A 316 -3.04 3.61 -12.95
N VAL A 317 -1.73 3.83 -12.78
CA VAL A 317 -0.86 2.92 -12.06
C VAL A 317 -1.00 3.20 -10.56
N PRO A 318 -1.46 2.23 -9.75
CA PRO A 318 -1.72 2.40 -8.32
C PRO A 318 -0.42 2.38 -7.53
N PHE A 319 0.40 3.41 -7.71
CA PHE A 319 1.70 3.56 -7.08
C PHE A 319 1.66 4.62 -5.99
N GLN A 320 2.08 4.26 -4.78
CA GLN A 320 2.22 5.21 -3.69
C GLN A 320 3.48 4.92 -2.87
N SER A 321 4.30 5.94 -2.67
CA SER A 321 5.52 5.82 -1.87
C SER A 321 5.20 5.76 -0.38
N ASN A 322 5.78 4.78 0.31
CA ASN A 322 5.77 4.69 1.76
C ASN A 322 7.22 4.72 2.27
N TRP A 323 7.65 5.87 2.78
CA TRP A 323 9.03 6.10 3.18
C TRP A 323 9.48 5.17 4.32
N LEU A 324 8.56 4.77 5.19
CA LEU A 324 8.86 3.89 6.31
C LEU A 324 9.13 2.45 5.81
N VAL A 325 8.34 1.98 4.85
CA VAL A 325 8.59 0.68 4.20
C VAL A 325 9.86 0.72 3.34
N TYR A 326 10.12 1.83 2.63
CA TYR A 326 11.37 2.01 1.88
C TYR A 326 12.58 1.99 2.81
N LEU A 327 12.51 2.67 3.96
CA LEU A 327 13.58 2.61 4.95
C LEU A 327 13.80 1.17 5.46
N ALA A 328 12.72 0.43 5.74
CA ALA A 328 12.81 -0.97 6.16
C ALA A 328 13.46 -1.86 5.08
N ILE A 329 13.11 -1.69 3.80
CA ILE A 329 13.72 -2.42 2.68
C ILE A 329 15.20 -2.05 2.55
N LEU A 330 15.56 -0.77 2.64
CA LEU A 330 16.94 -0.30 2.55
C LEU A 330 17.81 -0.90 3.66
N VAL A 331 17.34 -0.80 4.91
CA VAL A 331 18.04 -1.39 6.07
C VAL A 331 18.16 -2.91 5.91
N SER A 332 17.08 -3.58 5.51
CA SER A 332 17.10 -5.02 5.27
C SER A 332 18.12 -5.41 4.21
N MET A 333 18.14 -4.73 3.05
CA MET A 333 19.14 -4.98 2.00
C MET A 333 20.57 -4.87 2.52
N VAL A 334 20.89 -3.82 3.27
CA VAL A 334 22.23 -3.62 3.81
C VAL A 334 22.59 -4.72 4.81
N CYS A 335 21.68 -5.04 5.74
CA CYS A 335 21.89 -6.11 6.72
C CYS A 335 22.11 -7.47 6.03
N PHE A 336 21.26 -7.83 5.08
CA PHE A 336 21.35 -9.09 4.36
C PHE A 336 22.55 -9.15 3.41
N ALA A 337 22.97 -8.03 2.83
CA ALA A 337 24.22 -7.92 2.10
C ALA A 337 25.41 -8.26 2.99
N LEU A 338 25.49 -7.66 4.18
CA LEU A 338 26.55 -7.93 5.15
C LEU A 338 26.56 -9.41 5.59
N LEU A 339 25.38 -9.97 5.89
CA LEU A 339 25.24 -11.39 6.21
C LEU A 339 25.75 -12.30 5.07
N GLY A 340 25.39 -11.99 3.83
CA GLY A 340 25.85 -12.73 2.65
C GLY A 340 27.39 -12.75 2.53
N THR A 341 28.04 -11.67 2.96
CA THR A 341 29.51 -11.55 2.89
C THR A 341 30.30 -12.22 3.99
N LEU A 342 29.63 -12.73 5.03
CA LEU A 342 30.31 -13.49 6.09
C LEU A 342 31.04 -14.72 5.52
N PHE A 343 30.47 -15.40 4.53
CA PHE A 343 31.12 -16.50 3.81
C PHE A 343 32.44 -16.08 3.15
N SER A 344 32.47 -14.87 2.61
CA SER A 344 33.67 -14.28 2.02
C SER A 344 34.73 -13.95 3.07
N VAL A 345 34.33 -13.50 4.26
CA VAL A 345 35.26 -13.23 5.35
C VAL A 345 35.96 -14.51 5.83
N PHE A 346 35.25 -15.64 5.88
CA PHE A 346 35.85 -16.91 6.24
C PHE A 346 36.93 -17.37 5.26
N SER A 347 36.79 -17.08 3.95
CA SER A 347 37.82 -17.43 2.98
C SER A 347 39.09 -16.59 3.16
N ILE A 348 38.98 -15.32 3.60
CA ILE A 348 40.14 -14.45 3.90
C ILE A 348 41.05 -15.10 4.94
N VAL A 349 40.48 -15.64 6.02
CA VAL A 349 41.24 -16.24 7.12
C VAL A 349 42.08 -17.42 6.62
N ARG A 350 41.57 -18.19 5.65
CA ARG A 350 42.22 -19.39 5.09
C ARG A 350 43.32 -19.10 4.07
N ILE A 351 43.53 -17.83 3.68
CA ILE A 351 44.60 -17.45 2.74
C ILE A 351 45.95 -17.54 3.44
N ASP A 352 46.78 -18.48 3.01
CA ASP A 352 48.17 -18.68 3.43
C ASP A 352 49.10 -17.75 2.62
N PRO A 353 49.85 -16.83 3.26
CA PRO A 353 50.76 -15.91 2.57
C PRO A 353 51.80 -16.61 1.70
N LEU A 354 52.34 -17.74 2.14
CA LEU A 354 53.39 -18.46 1.42
C LEU A 354 52.87 -19.08 0.13
N LYS A 355 51.66 -19.64 0.14
CA LYS A 355 51.02 -20.21 -1.04
C LYS A 355 50.42 -19.17 -1.98
N ALA A 356 50.05 -18.00 -1.45
CA ALA A 356 49.37 -16.95 -2.21
C ALA A 356 50.33 -16.06 -3.00
N ILE A 357 51.58 -15.94 -2.57
CA ILE A 357 52.60 -15.09 -3.21
C ILE A 357 53.41 -15.87 -4.27
N GLY A 358 53.52 -17.20 -4.11
CA GLY A 358 54.33 -18.07 -4.97
C GLY A 358 55.41 -18.77 -4.18
#